data_AF-A0A6I6GE96-F1
#
_entry.id   AF-A0A6I6GE96-F1
#
_cell.length_a   1.000
_cell.length_b   1.000
_cell.length_c   1.000
_cell.angle_alpha   90.00
_cell.angle_beta   90.00
_cell.angle_gamma   90.00
#
_symmetry.space_group_name_H-M   'P 1'
#
loop_
_entity.id
_entity.type
_entity.pdbx_description
1 polymer ?
#
loop_
_entity_poly.entity_id
_entity_poly.type
_entity_poly.pdbx_seq_one_letter_code
_entity_poly.pdbx_strand_id
1 'polypeptide(L)'
;MSSTQMPTTGADPFAVVRRGFDREQVTSALKRLEAEVGLLRADRDAAVERAERAAAEAARERSRAASLEARVAELGRTPVTNEQMSDRLSTMLSLASAEAESMRDAALADADRIRADAEDDAWNLRESARRDAEADRGAAAAELTAARDRAAAVRSEQAGILEAARSRAEAIVLAAEREAGRLDLEAARRRDLIDEDHRIASDARRTRSLLEDRNRREASEAAAEAVRREAEKQARGTIDRAASEAAALVSKARAHVEQLTSLREQIVADLATIRARLEPIPGRLEDIPPLPADPLLDESRRDDRRFSSTDG
;
A
#
# COMPACT_ATOMS: atom_id res chain seq x y z
N MET A 1 -34.39 -21.64 75.37
CA MET A 1 -33.45 -22.41 76.21
C MET A 1 -32.16 -21.61 76.31
N SER A 2 -32.05 -20.72 77.28
CA SER A 2 -30.87 -19.87 77.46
C SER A 2 -29.93 -20.54 78.45
N SER A 3 -28.76 -20.98 77.99
CA SER A 3 -27.79 -21.67 78.84
C SER A 3 -27.17 -20.70 79.83
N THR A 4 -27.49 -20.84 81.11
CA THR A 4 -26.79 -20.14 82.19
C THR A 4 -25.35 -20.66 82.28
N GLN A 5 -24.42 -19.93 81.65
CA GLN A 5 -23.00 -20.25 81.64
C GLN A 5 -22.42 -20.01 83.04
N MET A 6 -22.49 -21.04 83.89
CA MET A 6 -21.80 -21.05 85.19
C MET A 6 -20.30 -20.89 84.95
N PRO A 7 -19.62 -19.88 85.53
CA PRO A 7 -18.18 -19.76 85.41
C PRO A 7 -17.51 -20.94 86.12
N THR A 8 -16.74 -21.73 85.39
CA THR A 8 -15.96 -22.82 85.95
C THR A 8 -14.80 -22.26 86.75
N THR A 9 -14.92 -22.22 88.08
CA THR A 9 -13.84 -21.79 89.00
C THR A 9 -12.70 -22.81 89.02
N GLY A 10 -11.94 -22.88 87.94
CA GLY A 10 -10.61 -23.48 87.93
C GLY A 10 -9.69 -22.59 88.76
N ALA A 11 -9.40 -23.01 89.99
CA ALA A 11 -8.44 -22.31 90.84
C ALA A 11 -7.02 -22.60 90.35
N ASP A 12 -6.37 -21.62 89.73
CA ASP A 12 -4.97 -21.72 89.35
C ASP A 12 -4.09 -22.07 90.55
N PRO A 13 -3.11 -22.99 90.42
CA PRO A 13 -2.25 -23.37 91.52
C PRO A 13 -1.34 -22.21 91.94
N PHE A 14 -1.35 -21.90 93.24
CA PHE A 14 -0.49 -20.87 93.84
C PHE A 14 0.98 -21.04 93.48
N ALA A 15 1.68 -19.95 93.15
CA ALA A 15 3.10 -20.00 92.87
C ALA A 15 3.90 -20.47 94.09
N VAL A 16 4.86 -21.39 93.87
CA VAL A 16 5.72 -21.93 94.92
C VAL A 16 7.05 -21.18 94.92
N VAL A 17 7.32 -20.46 96.02
CA VAL A 17 8.60 -19.82 96.31
C VAL A 17 9.49 -20.73 97.18
N ARG A 18 10.74 -20.32 97.42
CA ARG A 18 11.83 -21.17 97.98
C ARG A 18 11.53 -21.83 99.35
N ARG A 19 10.44 -21.48 100.04
CA ARG A 19 9.89 -22.15 101.24
C ARG A 19 8.35 -22.05 101.33
N GLY A 20 7.62 -22.45 100.29
CA GLY A 20 6.15 -22.60 100.32
C GLY A 20 5.42 -21.75 99.29
N PHE A 21 4.10 -21.60 99.42
CA PHE A 21 3.30 -20.78 98.51
C PHE A 21 3.53 -19.28 98.70
N ASP A 22 3.32 -18.51 97.64
CA ASP A 22 3.30 -17.05 97.66
C ASP A 22 2.22 -16.53 98.63
N ARG A 23 2.66 -15.81 99.66
CA ARG A 23 1.81 -15.28 100.73
C ARG A 23 0.83 -14.23 100.24
N GLU A 24 1.20 -13.42 99.25
CA GLU A 24 0.34 -12.35 98.73
C GLU A 24 -0.75 -12.95 97.83
N GLN A 25 -0.42 -13.96 97.02
CA GLN A 25 -1.40 -14.72 96.24
C GLN A 25 -2.40 -15.45 97.15
N VAL A 26 -1.92 -16.17 98.17
CA VAL A 26 -2.79 -16.89 99.12
C VAL A 26 -3.67 -15.92 99.91
N THR A 27 -3.12 -14.80 100.40
CA THR A 27 -3.90 -13.79 101.14
C THR A 27 -4.96 -13.14 100.24
N SER A 28 -4.65 -12.89 98.97
CA SER A 28 -5.60 -12.31 98.00
C SER A 28 -6.69 -13.30 97.61
N ALA A 29 -6.36 -14.58 97.45
CA ALA A 29 -7.35 -15.63 97.20
C ALA A 29 -8.26 -15.90 98.41
N LEU A 30 -7.73 -15.85 99.64
CA LEU A 30 -8.56 -15.94 100.85
C LEU A 30 -9.52 -14.76 100.97
N LYS A 31 -9.06 -13.52 100.76
CA LYS A 31 -9.94 -12.34 100.74
C LYS A 31 -11.03 -12.42 99.66
N ARG A 32 -10.69 -12.95 98.48
CA ARG A 32 -11.67 -13.24 97.41
C ARG A 32 -12.68 -14.28 97.86
N LEU A 33 -12.25 -15.40 98.44
CA LEU A 33 -13.13 -16.45 98.95
C LEU A 33 -14.03 -15.96 100.10
N GLU A 34 -13.52 -15.12 100.98
CA GLU A 34 -14.29 -14.46 102.05
C GLU A 34 -15.37 -13.53 101.48
N ALA A 35 -15.06 -12.78 100.42
CA ALA A 35 -16.02 -11.95 99.70
C ALA A 35 -17.07 -12.79 98.94
N GLU A 36 -16.67 -13.87 98.27
CA GLU A 36 -17.55 -14.82 97.59
C GLU A 36 -18.50 -15.52 98.58
N VAL A 37 -17.99 -15.97 99.74
CA VAL A 37 -18.80 -16.55 100.82
C VAL A 37 -19.73 -15.50 101.46
N GLY A 38 -19.29 -14.24 101.57
CA GLY A 38 -20.13 -13.12 101.99
C GLY A 38 -21.31 -12.88 101.03
N LEU A 39 -21.02 -12.84 99.73
CA LEU A 39 -22.02 -12.67 98.67
C LEU A 39 -23.00 -13.86 98.60
N LEU A 40 -22.50 -15.10 98.64
CA LEU A 40 -23.34 -16.30 98.68
C LEU A 40 -24.25 -16.37 99.91
N ARG A 41 -23.82 -15.83 101.06
CA ARG A 41 -24.69 -15.69 102.25
C ARG A 41 -25.77 -14.64 102.03
N ALA A 42 -25.43 -13.47 101.49
CA ALA A 42 -26.40 -12.42 101.16
C ALA A 42 -27.44 -12.90 100.13
N ASP A 43 -27.01 -13.60 99.07
CA ASP A 43 -27.90 -14.16 98.05
C ASP A 43 -28.81 -15.27 98.62
N ARG A 44 -28.28 -16.14 99.49
CA ARG A 44 -29.06 -17.14 100.22
C ARG A 44 -30.11 -16.47 101.10
N ASP A 45 -29.73 -15.47 101.89
CA ASP A 45 -30.62 -14.84 102.86
C ASP A 45 -31.72 -14.03 102.15
N ALA A 46 -31.38 -13.34 101.06
CA ALA A 46 -32.37 -12.74 100.17
C ALA A 46 -33.23 -13.79 99.42
N ALA A 47 -32.75 -15.00 99.17
CA ALA A 47 -33.56 -16.09 98.60
C ALA A 47 -34.54 -16.68 99.62
N VAL A 48 -34.14 -16.82 100.89
CA VAL A 48 -35.04 -17.20 101.99
C VAL A 48 -36.13 -16.14 102.17
N GLU A 49 -35.76 -14.87 102.25
CA GLU A 49 -36.74 -13.77 102.41
C GLU A 49 -37.74 -13.71 101.24
N ARG A 50 -37.29 -13.90 100.00
CA ARG A 50 -38.17 -14.04 98.82
C ARG A 50 -39.11 -15.24 98.93
N ALA A 51 -38.62 -16.39 99.41
CA ALA A 51 -39.42 -17.60 99.57
C ALA A 51 -40.47 -17.45 100.69
N GLU A 52 -40.12 -16.82 101.81
CA GLU A 52 -41.05 -16.51 102.91
C GLU A 52 -42.13 -15.54 102.47
N ARG A 53 -41.79 -14.48 101.72
CA ARG A 53 -42.77 -13.55 101.12
C ARG A 53 -43.72 -14.28 100.17
N ALA A 54 -43.21 -15.09 99.26
CA ALA A 54 -44.03 -15.89 98.34
C ALA A 54 -44.93 -16.90 99.08
N ALA A 55 -44.45 -17.51 100.17
CA ALA A 55 -45.26 -18.40 101.00
C ALA A 55 -46.40 -17.64 101.71
N ALA A 56 -46.13 -16.44 102.24
CA ALA A 56 -47.13 -15.58 102.87
C ALA A 56 -48.16 -15.02 101.86
N GLU A 57 -47.76 -14.75 100.63
CA GLU A 57 -48.67 -14.41 99.52
C GLU A 57 -49.55 -15.61 99.14
N ALA A 58 -48.96 -16.79 98.91
CA ALA A 58 -49.71 -18.01 98.61
C ALA A 58 -50.64 -18.45 99.76
N ALA A 59 -50.33 -18.14 101.02
CA ALA A 59 -51.24 -18.35 102.15
C ALA A 59 -52.44 -17.38 102.11
N ARG A 60 -52.20 -16.10 101.80
CA ARG A 60 -53.25 -15.08 101.64
C ARG A 60 -54.18 -15.40 100.47
N GLU A 61 -53.66 -15.83 99.31
CA GLU A 61 -54.50 -16.21 98.17
C GLU A 61 -55.30 -17.50 98.43
N ARG A 62 -54.74 -18.50 99.12
CA ARG A 62 -55.53 -19.68 99.54
C ARG A 62 -56.66 -19.31 100.50
N SER A 63 -56.43 -18.38 101.42
CA SER A 63 -57.47 -17.87 102.32
C SER A 63 -58.56 -17.08 101.58
N ARG A 64 -58.18 -16.28 100.59
CA ARG A 64 -59.11 -15.58 99.68
C ARG A 64 -59.94 -16.57 98.85
N ALA A 65 -59.30 -17.57 98.26
CA ALA A 65 -59.98 -18.62 97.49
C ALA A 65 -61.02 -19.36 98.34
N ALA A 66 -60.63 -19.88 99.52
CA ALA A 66 -61.57 -20.57 100.42
C ALA A 66 -62.74 -19.68 100.89
N SER A 67 -62.50 -18.38 101.09
CA SER A 67 -63.56 -17.41 101.42
C SER A 67 -64.52 -17.17 100.25
N LEU A 68 -64.00 -17.07 99.02
CA LEU A 68 -64.81 -16.96 97.80
C LEU A 68 -65.59 -18.25 97.54
N GLU A 69 -64.97 -19.43 97.66
CA GLU A 69 -65.63 -20.74 97.53
C GLU A 69 -66.77 -20.90 98.53
N ALA A 70 -66.56 -20.57 99.81
CA ALA A 70 -67.60 -20.60 100.83
C ALA A 70 -68.76 -19.64 100.50
N ARG A 71 -68.45 -18.44 100.01
CA ARG A 71 -69.44 -17.43 99.59
C ARG A 71 -70.21 -17.85 98.34
N VAL A 72 -69.58 -18.51 97.37
CA VAL A 72 -70.24 -19.09 96.19
C VAL A 72 -71.13 -20.27 96.60
N ALA A 73 -70.67 -21.14 97.51
CA ALA A 73 -71.46 -22.24 98.02
C ALA A 73 -72.72 -21.77 98.77
N GLU A 74 -72.63 -20.67 99.51
CA GLU A 74 -73.78 -20.09 100.22
C GLU A 74 -74.77 -19.39 99.27
N LEU A 75 -74.26 -18.64 98.28
CA LEU A 75 -75.08 -18.09 97.19
C LEU A 75 -75.78 -19.19 96.39
N GLY A 76 -75.16 -20.37 96.25
CA GLY A 76 -75.74 -21.55 95.60
C GLY A 76 -76.80 -22.32 96.40
N ARG A 77 -76.95 -22.04 97.71
CA ARG A 77 -77.98 -22.66 98.57
C ARG A 77 -79.26 -21.83 98.67
N THR A 78 -79.16 -20.53 98.41
CA THR A 78 -80.30 -19.60 98.55
C THR A 78 -81.15 -19.65 97.27
N PRO A 79 -82.48 -19.83 97.35
CA PRO A 79 -83.35 -19.71 96.18
C PRO A 79 -83.26 -18.30 95.59
N VAL A 80 -82.83 -18.19 94.34
CA VAL A 80 -82.70 -16.88 93.66
C VAL A 80 -84.06 -16.21 93.51
N THR A 81 -84.15 -14.95 93.92
CA THR A 81 -85.36 -14.13 93.74
C THR A 81 -85.41 -13.52 92.34
N ASN A 82 -86.60 -13.14 91.88
CA ASN A 82 -86.77 -12.47 90.57
C ASN A 82 -85.93 -11.18 90.47
N GLU A 83 -85.79 -10.45 91.57
CA GLU A 83 -85.00 -9.22 91.68
C GLU A 83 -83.50 -9.49 91.49
N GLN A 84 -82.96 -10.52 92.16
CA GLN A 84 -81.58 -10.99 91.95
C GLN A 84 -81.33 -11.49 90.52
N MET A 85 -82.36 -12.04 89.86
CA MET A 85 -82.27 -12.43 88.45
C MET A 85 -82.21 -11.19 87.54
N SER A 86 -82.97 -10.13 87.83
CA SER A 86 -82.91 -8.85 87.12
C SER A 86 -81.55 -8.15 87.29
N ASP A 87 -81.01 -8.09 88.51
CA ASP A 87 -79.66 -7.54 88.77
C ASP A 87 -78.56 -8.33 88.06
N ARG A 88 -78.71 -9.66 88.00
CA ARG A 88 -77.78 -10.53 87.27
C ARG A 88 -77.87 -10.33 85.75
N LEU A 89 -79.05 -10.08 85.21
CA LEU A 89 -79.26 -9.77 83.80
C LEU A 89 -78.72 -8.38 83.42
N SER A 90 -78.92 -7.35 84.24
CA SER A 90 -78.36 -6.01 83.99
C SER A 90 -76.82 -6.03 84.09
N THR A 91 -76.26 -6.75 85.07
CA THR A 91 -74.81 -6.97 85.19
C THR A 91 -74.25 -7.73 83.98
N MET A 92 -74.93 -8.79 83.52
CA MET A 92 -74.52 -9.57 82.34
C MET A 92 -74.59 -8.74 81.05
N LEU A 93 -75.63 -7.92 80.89
CA LEU A 93 -75.76 -7.01 79.75
C LEU A 93 -74.62 -5.97 79.76
N SER A 94 -74.34 -5.36 80.91
CA SER A 94 -73.24 -4.40 81.06
C SER A 94 -71.88 -5.02 80.77
N LEU A 95 -71.65 -6.26 81.22
CA LEU A 95 -70.41 -7.00 80.94
C LEU A 95 -70.28 -7.27 79.43
N ALA A 96 -71.34 -7.76 78.79
CA ALA A 96 -71.35 -8.05 77.35
C ALA A 96 -71.21 -6.77 76.49
N SER A 97 -71.76 -5.63 76.94
CA SER A 97 -71.53 -4.32 76.29
C SER A 97 -70.07 -3.92 76.37
N ALA A 98 -69.45 -3.99 77.56
CA ALA A 98 -68.03 -3.66 77.75
C ALA A 98 -67.10 -4.63 77.00
N GLU A 99 -67.45 -5.92 76.91
CA GLU A 99 -66.71 -6.91 76.13
C GLU A 99 -66.83 -6.62 74.62
N ALA A 100 -68.03 -6.28 74.13
CA ALA A 100 -68.25 -5.89 72.75
C ALA A 100 -67.61 -4.54 72.38
N GLU A 101 -67.39 -3.64 73.34
CA GLU A 101 -66.59 -2.41 73.18
C GLU A 101 -65.10 -2.76 73.10
N SER A 102 -64.58 -3.54 74.04
CA SER A 102 -63.20 -4.06 74.02
C SER A 102 -62.85 -4.79 72.71
N MET A 103 -63.76 -5.63 72.19
CA MET A 103 -63.59 -6.28 70.88
C MET A 103 -63.55 -5.29 69.71
N ARG A 104 -64.35 -4.21 69.76
CA ARG A 104 -64.34 -3.16 68.72
C ARG A 104 -63.06 -2.34 68.77
N ASP A 105 -62.63 -1.94 69.96
CA ASP A 105 -61.40 -1.15 70.14
C ASP A 105 -60.15 -1.96 69.75
N ALA A 106 -60.11 -3.25 70.09
CA ALA A 106 -59.07 -4.17 69.62
C ALA A 106 -59.06 -4.32 68.09
N ALA A 107 -60.23 -4.52 67.47
CA ALA A 107 -60.34 -4.65 66.01
C ALA A 107 -59.95 -3.35 65.27
N LEU A 108 -60.25 -2.17 65.84
CA LEU A 108 -59.80 -0.88 65.32
C LEU A 108 -58.27 -0.73 65.46
N ALA A 109 -57.70 -1.07 66.62
CA ALA A 109 -56.26 -1.00 66.86
C ALA A 109 -55.45 -2.00 66.00
N ASP A 110 -56.03 -3.14 65.65
CA ASP A 110 -55.46 -4.09 64.67
C ASP A 110 -55.58 -3.56 63.24
N ALA A 111 -56.72 -2.97 62.86
CA ALA A 111 -56.92 -2.38 61.52
C ALA A 111 -56.01 -1.16 61.27
N ASP A 112 -55.82 -0.29 62.27
CA ASP A 112 -54.89 0.84 62.20
C ASP A 112 -53.44 0.37 62.08
N ARG A 113 -53.06 -0.73 62.75
CA ARG A 113 -51.73 -1.34 62.62
C ARG A 113 -51.51 -1.91 61.22
N ILE A 114 -52.46 -2.71 60.71
CA ILE A 114 -52.42 -3.27 59.35
C ILE A 114 -52.31 -2.15 58.30
N ARG A 115 -52.98 -1.00 58.51
CA ARG A 115 -52.84 0.18 57.64
C ARG A 115 -51.42 0.76 57.72
N ALA A 116 -50.89 0.97 58.93
CA ALA A 116 -49.54 1.52 59.11
C ALA A 116 -48.47 0.61 58.49
N ASP A 117 -48.51 -0.70 58.78
CA ASP A 117 -47.62 -1.70 58.21
C ASP A 117 -47.64 -1.68 56.66
N ALA A 118 -48.85 -1.59 56.07
CA ALA A 118 -49.03 -1.51 54.62
C ALA A 118 -48.60 -0.16 54.00
N GLU A 119 -48.70 0.94 54.74
CA GLU A 119 -48.22 2.27 54.31
C GLU A 119 -46.68 2.32 54.32
N ASP A 120 -46.03 1.76 55.35
CA ASP A 120 -44.58 1.61 55.43
C ASP A 120 -44.02 0.66 54.36
N ASP A 121 -44.64 -0.51 54.14
CA ASP A 121 -44.25 -1.42 53.05
C ASP A 121 -44.40 -0.75 51.67
N ALA A 122 -45.52 -0.02 51.44
CA ALA A 122 -45.73 0.71 50.20
C ALA A 122 -44.75 1.88 50.01
N TRP A 123 -44.28 2.51 51.10
CA TRP A 123 -43.22 3.51 51.07
C TRP A 123 -41.87 2.88 50.72
N ASN A 124 -41.49 1.82 51.43
CA ASN A 124 -40.24 1.08 51.23
C ASN A 124 -40.11 0.55 49.80
N LEU A 125 -41.19 -0.01 49.24
CA LEU A 125 -41.23 -0.51 47.85
C LEU A 125 -41.09 0.59 46.80
N ARG A 126 -41.66 1.79 47.03
CA ARG A 126 -41.49 2.93 46.11
C ARG A 126 -40.06 3.46 46.13
N GLU A 127 -39.47 3.51 47.31
CA GLU A 127 -38.13 4.06 47.53
C GLU A 127 -37.02 3.09 47.12
N SER A 128 -37.22 1.76 47.21
CA SER A 128 -36.33 0.78 46.55
C SER A 128 -36.40 0.89 45.03
N ALA A 129 -37.60 0.80 44.45
CA ALA A 129 -37.81 0.90 43.00
C ALA A 129 -37.27 2.22 42.41
N ARG A 130 -37.31 3.31 43.18
CA ARG A 130 -36.70 4.60 42.81
C ARG A 130 -35.17 4.51 42.74
N ARG A 131 -34.53 3.87 43.73
CA ARG A 131 -33.07 3.69 43.79
C ARG A 131 -32.57 2.77 42.68
N ASP A 132 -33.29 1.68 42.43
CA ASP A 132 -32.99 0.75 41.33
C ASP A 132 -33.09 1.48 39.98
N ALA A 133 -34.19 2.21 39.74
CA ALA A 133 -34.36 3.04 38.55
C ALA A 133 -33.36 4.22 38.46
N GLU A 134 -32.67 4.61 39.54
CA GLU A 134 -31.58 5.59 39.53
C GLU A 134 -30.22 4.94 39.24
N ALA A 135 -29.97 3.75 39.77
CA ALA A 135 -28.82 2.93 39.43
C ALA A 135 -28.81 2.53 37.94
N ASP A 136 -29.94 2.08 37.40
CA ASP A 136 -30.11 1.75 35.97
C ASP A 136 -29.85 2.95 35.06
N ARG A 137 -30.40 4.13 35.41
CA ARG A 137 -30.14 5.37 34.68
C ARG A 137 -28.67 5.78 34.74
N GLY A 138 -28.02 5.60 35.90
CA GLY A 138 -26.59 5.84 36.08
C GLY A 138 -25.72 4.90 35.23
N ALA A 139 -26.03 3.61 35.23
CA ALA A 139 -25.35 2.59 34.44
C ALA A 139 -25.50 2.86 32.92
N ALA A 140 -26.71 3.12 32.44
CA ALA A 140 -26.97 3.46 31.04
C ALA A 140 -26.27 4.76 30.60
N ALA A 141 -26.21 5.78 31.48
CA ALA A 141 -25.48 7.02 31.20
C ALA A 141 -23.95 6.79 31.14
N ALA A 142 -23.41 5.93 32.01
CA ALA A 142 -22.00 5.55 32.00
C ALA A 142 -21.64 4.73 30.74
N GLU A 143 -22.45 3.74 30.35
CA GLU A 143 -22.25 2.96 29.13
C GLU A 143 -22.31 3.85 27.88
N LEU A 144 -23.31 4.73 27.79
CA LEU A 144 -23.46 5.67 26.68
C LEU A 144 -22.27 6.64 26.56
N THR A 145 -21.67 7.01 27.69
CA THR A 145 -20.45 7.83 27.73
C THR A 145 -19.24 7.00 27.23
N ALA A 146 -19.01 5.81 27.78
CA ALA A 146 -17.96 4.91 27.34
C ALA A 146 -18.11 4.46 25.86
N ALA A 147 -19.32 4.43 25.32
CA ALA A 147 -19.58 4.21 23.89
C ALA A 147 -19.17 5.42 23.03
N ARG A 148 -19.48 6.65 23.48
CA ARG A 148 -19.07 7.90 22.82
C ARG A 148 -17.54 8.05 22.82
N ASP A 149 -16.89 7.74 23.94
CA ASP A 149 -15.43 7.87 24.08
C ASP A 149 -14.69 6.88 23.17
N ARG A 150 -15.14 5.62 23.12
CA ARG A 150 -14.65 4.63 22.14
C ARG A 150 -14.86 5.10 20.70
N ALA A 151 -16.03 5.65 20.38
CA ALA A 151 -16.32 6.19 19.05
C ALA A 151 -15.53 7.47 18.72
N ALA A 152 -15.08 8.25 19.73
CA ALA A 152 -14.18 9.38 19.54
C ALA A 152 -12.74 8.92 19.29
N ALA A 153 -12.24 7.96 20.08
CA ALA A 153 -10.92 7.36 19.92
C ALA A 153 -10.74 6.74 18.52
N VAL A 154 -11.68 5.89 18.08
CA VAL A 154 -11.64 5.25 16.76
C VAL A 154 -11.64 6.27 15.62
N ARG A 155 -12.41 7.37 15.74
CA ARG A 155 -12.40 8.44 14.72
C ARG A 155 -11.08 9.22 14.71
N SER A 156 -10.46 9.44 15.88
CA SER A 156 -9.13 10.07 15.98
C SER A 156 -8.04 9.19 15.36
N GLU A 157 -8.08 7.87 15.61
CA GLU A 157 -7.17 6.89 15.02
C GLU A 157 -7.33 6.84 13.49
N GLN A 158 -8.57 6.73 12.99
CA GLN A 158 -8.89 6.73 11.56
C GLN A 158 -8.40 8.03 10.87
N ALA A 159 -8.59 9.19 11.49
CA ALA A 159 -8.08 10.45 10.98
C ALA A 159 -6.54 10.46 10.89
N GLY A 160 -5.85 9.98 11.93
CA GLY A 160 -4.38 9.85 11.94
C GLY A 160 -3.86 8.87 10.88
N ILE A 161 -4.55 7.73 10.67
CA ILE A 161 -4.21 6.76 9.62
C ILE A 161 -4.39 7.36 8.23
N LEU A 162 -5.51 8.06 7.97
CA LEU A 162 -5.77 8.70 6.69
C LEU A 162 -4.76 9.82 6.38
N GLU A 163 -4.37 10.61 7.38
CA GLU A 163 -3.39 11.68 7.20
C GLU A 163 -1.97 11.12 6.97
N ALA A 164 -1.58 10.08 7.72
CA ALA A 164 -0.34 9.35 7.45
C ALA A 164 -0.33 8.67 6.07
N ALA A 165 -1.48 8.21 5.57
CA ALA A 165 -1.62 7.65 4.23
C ALA A 165 -1.48 8.72 3.14
N ARG A 166 -2.09 9.91 3.31
CA ARG A 166 -1.94 11.06 2.40
C ARG A 166 -0.49 11.52 2.31
N SER A 167 0.14 11.80 3.45
CA SER A 167 1.53 12.26 3.50
C SER A 167 2.50 11.25 2.85
N ARG A 168 2.26 9.93 3.01
CA ARG A 168 3.00 8.89 2.29
C ARG A 168 2.74 8.88 0.79
N ALA A 169 1.49 9.05 0.35
CA ALA A 169 1.14 9.12 -1.07
C ALA A 169 1.79 10.34 -1.75
N GLU A 170 1.72 11.52 -1.11
CA GLU A 170 2.40 12.75 -1.57
C GLU A 170 3.92 12.56 -1.65
N ALA A 171 4.54 11.94 -0.64
CA ALA A 171 5.98 11.64 -0.65
C ALA A 171 6.37 10.67 -1.78
N ILE A 172 5.52 9.68 -2.09
CA ILE A 172 5.72 8.73 -3.20
C ILE A 172 5.57 9.43 -4.56
N VAL A 173 4.53 10.26 -4.74
CA VAL A 173 4.32 11.04 -5.98
C VAL A 173 5.49 11.99 -6.22
N LEU A 174 5.87 12.78 -5.22
CA LEU A 174 7.00 13.73 -5.31
C LEU A 174 8.35 13.02 -5.50
N ALA A 175 8.50 11.76 -5.07
CA ALA A 175 9.68 10.95 -5.39
C ALA A 175 9.66 10.45 -6.85
N ALA A 176 8.51 9.96 -7.33
CA ALA A 176 8.32 9.50 -8.70
C ALA A 176 8.49 10.63 -9.73
N GLU A 177 7.95 11.83 -9.46
CA GLU A 177 8.12 13.03 -10.30
C GLU A 177 9.60 13.43 -10.42
N ARG A 178 10.34 13.41 -9.31
CA ARG A 178 11.78 13.72 -9.29
C ARG A 178 12.60 12.70 -10.08
N GLU A 179 12.27 11.40 -9.97
CA GLU A 179 12.96 10.35 -10.72
C GLU A 179 12.59 10.38 -12.21
N ALA A 180 11.33 10.65 -12.56
CA ALA A 180 10.90 10.86 -13.94
C ALA A 180 11.65 12.03 -14.59
N GLY A 181 11.69 13.20 -13.93
CA GLY A 181 12.46 14.35 -14.41
C GLY A 181 13.97 14.07 -14.51
N ARG A 182 14.53 13.26 -13.61
CA ARG A 182 15.93 12.80 -13.69
C ARG A 182 16.18 11.94 -14.93
N LEU A 183 15.27 11.01 -15.22
CA LEU A 183 15.32 10.11 -16.37
C LEU A 183 15.09 10.86 -17.70
N ASP A 184 14.16 11.82 -17.76
CA ASP A 184 13.93 12.65 -18.94
C ASP A 184 15.16 13.50 -19.28
N LEU A 185 15.81 14.11 -18.28
CA LEU A 185 17.06 14.83 -18.46
C LEU A 185 18.22 13.92 -18.89
N GLU A 186 18.23 12.65 -18.46
CA GLU A 186 19.20 11.64 -18.90
C GLU A 186 18.93 11.18 -20.33
N ALA A 187 17.66 11.02 -20.71
CA ALA A 187 17.23 10.66 -22.06
C ALA A 187 17.47 11.79 -23.06
N ALA A 188 17.24 13.05 -22.68
CA ALA A 188 17.57 14.22 -23.48
C ALA A 188 19.07 14.26 -23.81
N ARG A 189 19.94 14.24 -22.79
CA ARG A 189 21.40 14.21 -22.98
C ARG A 189 21.87 13.03 -23.85
N ARG A 190 21.21 11.86 -23.78
CA ARG A 190 21.50 10.73 -24.67
C ARG A 190 21.13 11.01 -26.12
N ARG A 191 20.00 11.68 -26.38
CA ARG A 191 19.61 12.09 -27.75
C ARG A 191 20.61 13.11 -28.30
N ASP A 192 20.91 14.15 -27.53
CA ASP A 192 21.87 15.20 -27.92
C ASP A 192 23.24 14.61 -28.34
N LEU A 193 23.74 13.62 -27.58
CA LEU A 193 24.99 12.90 -27.91
C LEU A 193 24.85 12.04 -29.18
N ILE A 194 23.75 11.29 -29.33
CA ILE A 194 23.51 10.44 -30.52
C ILE A 194 23.36 11.29 -31.78
N ASP A 195 22.69 12.43 -31.70
CA ASP A 195 22.48 13.34 -32.83
C ASP A 195 23.80 14.05 -33.22
N GLU A 196 24.65 14.40 -32.26
CA GLU A 196 25.99 14.93 -32.52
C GLU A 196 26.94 13.88 -33.12
N ASP A 197 26.99 12.66 -32.58
CA ASP A 197 27.74 11.54 -33.16
C ASP A 197 27.25 11.23 -34.58
N HIS A 198 25.93 11.27 -34.82
CA HIS A 198 25.34 11.08 -36.14
C HIS A 198 25.74 12.22 -37.10
N ARG A 199 25.74 13.47 -36.63
CA ARG A 199 26.17 14.65 -37.40
C ARG A 199 27.63 14.53 -37.81
N ILE A 200 28.53 14.27 -36.86
CA ILE A 200 29.98 14.07 -37.09
C ILE A 200 30.20 12.92 -38.08
N ALA A 201 29.54 11.77 -37.89
CA ALA A 201 29.69 10.63 -38.77
C ALA A 201 29.13 10.91 -40.20
N SER A 202 28.05 11.69 -40.32
CA SER A 202 27.48 12.09 -41.61
C SER A 202 28.33 13.11 -42.35
N ASP A 203 28.92 14.09 -41.65
CA ASP A 203 29.82 15.07 -42.24
C ASP A 203 31.16 14.44 -42.63
N ALA A 204 31.67 13.49 -41.85
CA ALA A 204 32.82 12.67 -42.21
C ALA A 204 32.55 11.80 -43.46
N ARG A 205 31.38 11.15 -43.55
CA ARG A 205 30.94 10.42 -44.76
C ARG A 205 30.83 11.34 -45.97
N ARG A 206 30.23 12.52 -45.83
CA ARG A 206 30.10 13.50 -46.93
C ARG A 206 31.47 13.98 -47.42
N THR A 207 32.35 14.34 -46.49
CA THR A 207 33.73 14.76 -46.79
C THR A 207 34.50 13.66 -47.52
N ARG A 208 34.39 12.41 -47.06
CA ARG A 208 34.99 11.26 -47.74
C ARG A 208 34.44 11.05 -49.15
N SER A 209 33.12 11.10 -49.35
CA SER A 209 32.52 10.97 -50.69
C SER A 209 33.00 12.07 -51.63
N LEU A 210 33.08 13.32 -51.16
CA LEU A 210 33.58 14.44 -51.95
C LEU A 210 35.06 14.28 -52.34
N LEU A 211 35.89 13.73 -51.45
CA LEU A 211 37.29 13.39 -51.76
C LEU A 211 37.38 12.22 -52.75
N GLU A 212 36.57 11.16 -52.59
CA GLU A 212 36.54 10.04 -53.53
C GLU A 212 36.06 10.48 -54.93
N ASP A 213 35.04 11.32 -55.03
CA ASP A 213 34.57 11.89 -56.31
C ASP A 213 35.55 12.89 -56.91
N ARG A 214 36.25 13.69 -56.10
CA ARG A 214 37.34 14.54 -56.57
C ARG A 214 38.48 13.70 -57.16
N ASN A 215 38.93 12.67 -56.45
CA ASN A 215 39.99 11.78 -56.91
C ASN A 215 39.58 11.04 -58.20
N ARG A 216 38.31 10.64 -58.34
CA ARG A 216 37.75 10.08 -59.59
C ARG A 216 37.83 11.08 -60.75
N ARG A 217 37.50 12.35 -60.52
CA ARG A 217 37.59 13.42 -61.55
C ARG A 217 39.02 13.69 -61.95
N GLU A 218 39.92 13.93 -61.00
CA GLU A 218 41.34 14.20 -61.27
C GLU A 218 42.00 13.02 -61.99
N ALA A 219 41.67 11.77 -61.64
CA ALA A 219 42.13 10.58 -62.37
C ALA A 219 41.52 10.45 -63.78
N SER A 220 40.25 10.82 -63.97
CA SER A 220 39.59 10.81 -65.27
C SER A 220 40.13 11.90 -66.20
N GLU A 221 40.40 13.09 -65.67
CA GLU A 221 41.04 14.21 -66.37
C GLU A 221 42.47 13.85 -66.78
N ALA A 222 43.27 13.27 -65.87
CA ALA A 222 44.62 12.78 -66.16
C ALA A 222 44.62 11.66 -67.21
N ALA A 223 43.66 10.74 -67.16
CA ALA A 223 43.50 9.70 -68.19
C ALA A 223 43.10 10.31 -69.56
N ALA A 224 42.18 11.28 -69.58
CA ALA A 224 41.78 11.98 -70.80
C ALA A 224 42.91 12.86 -71.36
N GLU A 225 43.81 13.39 -70.54
CA GLU A 225 45.05 14.01 -71.00
C GLU A 225 46.05 12.99 -71.54
N ALA A 226 46.26 11.85 -70.88
CA ALA A 226 47.17 10.81 -71.35
C ALA A 226 46.74 10.27 -72.73
N VAL A 227 45.43 10.00 -72.92
CA VAL A 227 44.86 9.61 -74.21
C VAL A 227 45.04 10.70 -75.27
N ARG A 228 44.81 11.98 -74.93
CA ARG A 228 45.05 13.10 -75.87
C ARG A 228 46.52 13.23 -76.28
N ARG A 229 47.46 13.13 -75.32
CA ARG A 229 48.91 13.20 -75.58
C ARG A 229 49.40 12.04 -76.45
N GLU A 230 48.91 10.82 -76.22
CA GLU A 230 49.25 9.67 -77.06
C GLU A 230 48.60 9.76 -78.46
N ALA A 231 47.34 10.22 -78.56
CA ALA A 231 46.70 10.47 -79.84
C ALA A 231 47.41 11.56 -80.66
N GLU A 232 47.84 12.66 -80.03
CA GLU A 232 48.69 13.68 -80.67
C GLU A 232 50.03 13.09 -81.15
N LYS A 233 50.69 12.28 -80.32
CA LYS A 233 51.96 11.61 -80.67
C LYS A 233 51.78 10.65 -81.84
N GLN A 234 50.67 9.90 -81.89
CA GLN A 234 50.35 9.02 -83.01
C GLN A 234 50.00 9.83 -84.28
N ALA A 235 49.24 10.92 -84.16
CA ALA A 235 48.94 11.82 -85.28
C ALA A 235 50.19 12.50 -85.85
N ARG A 236 51.13 12.94 -85.00
CA ARG A 236 52.45 13.42 -85.45
C ARG A 236 53.20 12.28 -86.16
N GLY A 237 53.26 11.09 -85.57
CA GLY A 237 53.91 9.93 -86.18
C GLY A 237 53.25 9.41 -87.48
N THR A 238 51.98 9.70 -87.76
CA THR A 238 51.37 9.44 -89.08
C THR A 238 51.67 10.56 -90.08
N ILE A 239 51.68 11.82 -89.65
CA ILE A 239 52.09 12.97 -90.47
C ILE A 239 53.57 12.86 -90.88
N ASP A 240 54.47 12.59 -89.94
CA ASP A 240 55.90 12.43 -90.18
C ASP A 240 56.19 11.28 -91.15
N ARG A 241 55.44 10.17 -91.03
CA ARG A 241 55.51 9.03 -91.96
C ARG A 241 54.99 9.40 -93.34
N ALA A 242 53.81 10.00 -93.44
CA ALA A 242 53.22 10.42 -94.71
C ALA A 242 54.09 11.48 -95.41
N ALA A 243 54.71 12.39 -94.67
CA ALA A 243 55.69 13.35 -95.18
C ALA A 243 56.97 12.67 -95.69
N SER A 244 57.45 11.64 -94.98
CA SER A 244 58.61 10.83 -95.41
C SER A 244 58.30 10.00 -96.66
N GLU A 245 57.13 9.39 -96.73
CA GLU A 245 56.63 8.64 -97.90
C GLU A 245 56.42 9.56 -99.10
N ALA A 246 55.83 10.76 -98.89
CA ALA A 246 55.71 11.78 -99.93
C ALA A 246 57.08 12.29 -100.40
N ALA A 247 58.03 12.53 -99.50
CA ALA A 247 59.39 12.92 -99.87
C ALA A 247 60.12 11.82 -100.66
N ALA A 248 59.93 10.54 -100.30
CA ALA A 248 60.46 9.40 -101.04
C ALA A 248 59.81 9.26 -102.43
N LEU A 249 58.48 9.47 -102.55
CA LEU A 249 57.76 9.51 -103.82
C LEU A 249 58.24 10.66 -104.72
N VAL A 250 58.40 11.86 -104.17
CA VAL A 250 58.93 13.04 -104.90
C VAL A 250 60.38 12.81 -105.33
N SER A 251 61.21 12.20 -104.47
CA SER A 251 62.59 11.83 -104.82
C SER A 251 62.64 10.79 -105.95
N LYS A 252 61.82 9.73 -105.87
CA LYS A 252 61.69 8.72 -106.93
C LYS A 252 61.13 9.31 -108.23
N ALA A 253 60.18 10.23 -108.16
CA ALA A 253 59.65 10.93 -109.32
C ALA A 253 60.72 11.83 -109.98
N ARG A 254 61.53 12.54 -109.20
CA ARG A 254 62.70 13.29 -109.70
C ARG A 254 63.72 12.37 -110.37
N ALA A 255 64.09 11.26 -109.72
CA ALA A 255 64.99 10.27 -110.31
C ALA A 255 64.46 9.67 -111.62
N HIS A 256 63.15 9.44 -111.74
CA HIS A 256 62.53 9.01 -113.00
C HIS A 256 62.49 10.13 -114.06
N VAL A 257 62.32 11.41 -113.68
CA VAL A 257 62.44 12.55 -114.60
C VAL A 257 63.88 12.75 -115.07
N GLU A 258 64.86 12.60 -114.20
CA GLU A 258 66.29 12.60 -114.53
C GLU A 258 66.63 11.44 -115.47
N GLN A 259 66.18 10.21 -115.16
CA GLN A 259 66.30 9.06 -116.05
C GLN A 259 65.68 9.34 -117.43
N LEU A 260 64.44 9.84 -117.50
CA LEU A 260 63.79 10.20 -118.78
C LEU A 260 64.53 11.33 -119.51
N THR A 261 65.18 12.24 -118.78
CA THR A 261 66.00 13.32 -119.37
C THR A 261 67.29 12.76 -119.95
N SER A 262 68.03 11.92 -119.22
CA SER A 262 69.20 11.22 -119.75
C SER A 262 68.87 10.26 -120.90
N LEU A 263 67.72 9.58 -120.86
CA LEU A 263 67.27 8.71 -121.95
C LEU A 263 66.87 9.54 -123.18
N ARG A 264 66.27 10.73 -122.98
CA ARG A 264 66.04 11.71 -124.05
C ARG A 264 67.34 12.27 -124.62
N GLU A 265 68.33 12.57 -123.79
CA GLU A 265 69.66 13.02 -124.21
C GLU A 265 70.40 11.92 -124.98
N GLN A 266 70.31 10.66 -124.55
CA GLN A 266 70.79 9.50 -125.29
C GLN A 266 70.07 9.34 -126.63
N ILE A 267 68.73 9.41 -126.67
CA ILE A 267 67.97 9.35 -127.94
C ILE A 267 68.34 10.52 -128.86
N VAL A 268 68.58 11.72 -128.33
CA VAL A 268 69.07 12.87 -129.13
C VAL A 268 70.50 12.66 -129.62
N ALA A 269 71.38 12.06 -128.82
CA ALA A 269 72.75 11.70 -129.21
C ALA A 269 72.79 10.55 -130.22
N ASP A 270 71.93 9.54 -130.09
CA ASP A 270 71.76 8.44 -131.02
C ASP A 270 71.15 8.93 -132.34
N LEU A 271 70.15 9.81 -132.31
CA LEU A 271 69.62 10.48 -133.51
C LEU A 271 70.68 11.37 -134.16
N ALA A 272 71.52 12.07 -133.39
CA ALA A 272 72.66 12.81 -133.93
C ALA A 272 73.73 11.88 -134.53
N THR A 273 73.95 10.70 -133.94
CA THR A 273 74.90 9.68 -134.42
C THR A 273 74.40 8.96 -135.68
N ILE A 274 73.09 8.66 -135.76
CA ILE A 274 72.43 8.13 -136.94
C ILE A 274 72.45 9.18 -138.07
N ARG A 275 72.17 10.44 -137.76
CA ARG A 275 72.29 11.56 -138.71
C ARG A 275 73.72 11.76 -139.19
N ALA A 276 74.72 11.64 -138.32
CA ALA A 276 76.14 11.66 -138.70
C ALA A 276 76.58 10.42 -139.51
N ARG A 277 75.74 9.38 -139.60
CA ARG A 277 75.97 8.15 -140.38
C ARG A 277 75.20 8.12 -141.70
N LEU A 278 74.30 9.08 -141.93
CA LEU A 278 73.37 9.12 -143.08
C LEU A 278 73.05 10.56 -143.53
N GLU A 279 74.02 11.27 -144.14
CA GLU A 279 73.81 12.23 -145.24
C GLU A 279 75.15 12.49 -145.99
N PRO A 280 75.16 12.75 -147.32
CA PRO A 280 76.06 11.96 -148.18
C PRO A 280 76.76 12.72 -149.34
N ILE A 281 77.53 11.97 -150.15
CA ILE A 281 77.86 12.31 -151.54
C ILE A 281 76.63 11.95 -152.43
N PRO A 282 76.26 12.75 -153.44
CA PRO A 282 74.85 12.91 -153.81
C PRO A 282 74.33 11.99 -154.92
N GLY A 283 73.01 11.72 -154.93
CA GLY A 283 72.32 11.35 -156.17
C GLY A 283 70.93 10.69 -156.12
N ARG A 284 69.88 11.52 -156.31
CA ARG A 284 68.76 11.32 -157.27
C ARG A 284 67.56 10.39 -156.92
N LEU A 285 66.40 10.78 -157.47
CA LEU A 285 65.11 10.05 -157.61
C LEU A 285 64.34 9.76 -156.30
N GLU A 286 63.00 9.70 -156.26
CA GLU A 286 61.88 10.45 -156.89
C GLU A 286 60.57 9.97 -156.20
N ASP A 287 59.48 10.75 -156.27
CA ASP A 287 58.07 10.32 -156.19
C ASP A 287 57.42 9.57 -154.97
N ILE A 288 56.43 10.25 -154.34
CA ILE A 288 54.99 9.85 -154.21
C ILE A 288 54.58 8.62 -153.32
N PRO A 289 53.45 8.63 -152.54
CA PRO A 289 52.64 9.74 -151.98
C PRO A 289 52.13 9.46 -150.50
N PRO A 290 50.85 9.56 -150.00
CA PRO A 290 50.59 9.97 -148.60
C PRO A 290 49.59 9.10 -147.75
N LEU A 291 49.27 9.59 -146.52
CA LEU A 291 48.12 9.20 -145.65
C LEU A 291 48.16 7.75 -145.06
N PRO A 292 47.27 7.34 -144.11
CA PRO A 292 46.16 8.05 -143.44
C PRO A 292 46.20 7.99 -141.87
N ALA A 293 45.08 8.32 -141.22
CA ALA A 293 44.74 8.00 -139.82
C ALA A 293 44.36 6.48 -139.67
N ASP A 294 43.79 5.89 -138.61
CA ASP A 294 42.71 6.38 -137.72
C ASP A 294 42.62 5.57 -136.35
N PRO A 295 41.49 5.10 -135.73
CA PRO A 295 41.28 5.33 -134.27
C PRO A 295 40.82 4.07 -133.44
N LEU A 296 40.00 4.31 -132.38
CA LEU A 296 39.23 3.37 -131.52
C LEU A 296 40.04 2.69 -130.38
N LEU A 297 39.62 2.73 -129.10
CA LEU A 297 38.40 2.25 -128.40
C LEU A 297 38.31 0.72 -128.21
N ASP A 298 38.47 0.25 -126.96
CA ASP A 298 37.41 -0.36 -126.12
C ASP A 298 37.93 -0.40 -124.66
N GLU A 299 37.20 0.03 -123.61
CA GLU A 299 35.97 -0.48 -122.98
C GLU A 299 36.12 -1.79 -122.16
N SER A 300 35.74 -1.68 -120.87
CA SER A 300 35.16 -2.77 -120.06
C SER A 300 36.12 -3.85 -119.51
N ARG A 301 35.80 -4.64 -118.45
CA ARG A 301 34.56 -4.81 -117.66
C ARG A 301 34.88 -5.53 -116.31
N ARG A 302 34.20 -5.14 -115.20
CA ARG A 302 33.46 -5.98 -114.19
C ARG A 302 34.12 -7.24 -113.55
N ASP A 303 33.62 -7.93 -112.50
CA ASP A 303 32.52 -7.90 -111.49
C ASP A 303 32.99 -8.88 -110.35
N ASP A 304 32.44 -9.12 -109.15
CA ASP A 304 31.45 -8.55 -108.19
C ASP A 304 31.51 -9.49 -106.92
N ARG A 305 30.94 -9.11 -105.76
CA ARG A 305 30.54 -9.98 -104.59
C ARG A 305 31.64 -10.45 -103.60
N ARG A 306 31.43 -10.70 -102.28
CA ARG A 306 30.40 -10.43 -101.19
C ARG A 306 31.01 -10.92 -99.82
N PHE A 307 30.38 -11.03 -98.63
CA PHE A 307 28.99 -10.96 -98.08
C PHE A 307 29.03 -10.77 -96.54
N SER A 308 27.98 -10.20 -95.91
CA SER A 308 27.59 -10.33 -94.46
C SER A 308 28.56 -9.73 -93.40
N SER A 309 28.19 -9.43 -92.14
CA SER A 309 26.92 -9.59 -91.39
C SER A 309 26.73 -8.47 -90.33
N THR A 310 25.49 -8.30 -89.84
CA THR A 310 25.11 -7.74 -88.52
C THR A 310 25.74 -8.53 -87.34
N ASP A 311 25.70 -8.12 -86.06
CA ASP A 311 24.64 -7.41 -85.31
C ASP A 311 25.15 -6.77 -84.00
N GLY A 312 24.28 -6.03 -83.28
CA GLY A 312 24.40 -5.77 -81.82
C GLY A 312 24.82 -4.36 -81.38
#